data_AF-A0A2E5E3X6-F1
#
_entry.id   AF-A0A2E5E3X6-F1
#
_cell.length_a   1.000
_cell.length_b   1.000
_cell.length_c   1.000
_cell.angle_alpha   90.00
_cell.angle_beta   90.00
_cell.angle_gamma   90.00
#
_symmetry.space_group_name_H-M   'P 1'
#
loop_
_entity.id
_entity.type
_entity.pdbx_description
1 polymer ?
#
loop_
_entity_poly.entity_id
_entity_poly.type
_entity_poly.pdbx_seq_one_letter_code
_entity_poly.pdbx_strand_id
1 'polypeptide(L)'
;MVEAQDGRQVLQIRIDLGILQMEIVGRPDGQRPRDRESWLIAHLEDLQQYQAAHGSARGFVLSADDCRLLREEAAQYFHRYVAMFHLGHFSDVVRDASRNLDCINLCQHYGATDEDRLALEPFRPQVITMRTRAEAELAVASSQPSSAVKLINQGLEELEDILPPEHFEQSNEVSLLRGMRDLLVPKLPSSQRAELEDRLQRALDTENYELAAILRDELRQMP
;
A
#
# COMPACT_ATOMS: atom_id res chain seq x y z
N MET A 1 -7.21 -5.78 20.87
CA MET A 1 -5.90 -5.87 21.57
C MET A 1 -6.13 -6.45 22.96
N VAL A 2 -5.12 -7.10 23.53
CA VAL A 2 -5.16 -7.66 24.89
C VAL A 2 -3.87 -7.33 25.63
N GLU A 3 -3.93 -7.25 26.95
CA GLU A 3 -2.75 -7.09 27.80
C GLU A 3 -2.10 -8.46 28.05
N ALA A 4 -0.80 -8.57 27.78
CA ALA A 4 0.00 -9.75 28.09
C ALA A 4 0.37 -9.79 29.59
N GLN A 5 0.88 -10.93 30.06
CA GLN A 5 1.23 -11.11 31.48
C GLN A 5 2.29 -10.15 32.00
N ASP A 6 3.11 -9.59 31.11
CA ASP A 6 4.16 -8.62 31.39
C ASP A 6 3.70 -7.16 31.23
N GLY A 7 2.40 -6.93 31.03
CA GLY A 7 1.77 -5.60 30.91
C GLY A 7 1.87 -4.98 29.52
N ARG A 8 2.49 -5.65 28.54
CA ARG A 8 2.55 -5.16 27.15
C ARG A 8 1.22 -5.38 26.44
N GLN A 9 0.87 -4.46 25.55
CA GLN A 9 -0.28 -4.64 24.66
C GLN A 9 0.12 -5.51 23.47
N VAL A 10 -0.66 -6.56 23.20
CA VAL A 10 -0.46 -7.46 22.06
C VAL A 10 -1.71 -7.55 21.19
N LEU A 11 -1.50 -7.80 19.91
CA LEU A 11 -2.57 -8.15 18.98
C LEU A 11 -2.89 -9.63 19.15
N GLN A 12 -4.17 -9.97 19.31
CA GLN A 12 -4.62 -11.35 19.44
C GLN A 12 -5.64 -11.66 18.34
N ILE A 13 -5.35 -12.71 17.54
CA ILE A 13 -6.20 -13.19 16.45
C ILE A 13 -6.66 -14.61 16.78
N ARG A 14 -7.97 -14.85 16.69
CA ARG A 14 -8.52 -16.20 16.75
C ARG A 14 -8.34 -16.87 15.39
N ILE A 15 -7.67 -18.02 15.38
CA ILE A 15 -7.52 -18.89 14.20
C ILE A 15 -8.21 -20.23 14.46
N ASP A 16 -8.49 -21.02 13.44
CA ASP A 16 -9.32 -22.24 13.54
C ASP A 16 -8.91 -23.14 14.72
N LEU A 17 -7.62 -23.43 14.83
CA LEU A 17 -7.07 -24.35 15.83
C LEU A 17 -6.30 -23.66 16.97
N GLY A 18 -6.48 -22.35 17.18
CA GLY A 18 -5.77 -21.67 18.27
C GLY A 18 -5.92 -20.17 18.34
N ILE A 19 -4.97 -19.54 19.01
CA ILE A 19 -4.87 -18.10 19.14
C ILE A 19 -3.46 -17.72 18.70
N LEU A 20 -3.36 -16.76 17.78
CA LEU A 20 -2.12 -16.12 17.40
C LEU A 20 -1.99 -14.81 18.16
N GLN A 21 -0.89 -14.63 18.89
CA GLN A 21 -0.54 -13.36 19.53
C GLN A 21 0.68 -12.75 18.84
N MET A 22 0.63 -11.44 18.62
CA MET A 22 1.68 -10.70 17.92
C MET A 22 1.99 -9.39 18.63
N GLU A 23 3.26 -9.02 18.62
CA GLU A 23 3.73 -7.70 19.05
C GLU A 23 3.12 -6.60 18.17
N ILE A 24 2.78 -5.47 18.78
CA ILE A 24 2.25 -4.30 18.05
C ILE A 24 3.38 -3.53 17.33
N VAL A 25 4.57 -3.53 17.92
CA VAL A 25 5.75 -2.79 17.44
C VAL A 25 6.91 -3.76 17.25
N GLY A 26 7.75 -3.50 16.24
CA GLY A 26 8.85 -4.39 15.87
C GLY A 26 8.36 -5.61 15.08
N ARG A 27 9.11 -6.72 15.17
CA ARG A 27 8.73 -7.98 14.51
C ARG A 27 7.54 -8.65 15.20
N PRO A 28 6.52 -9.14 14.47
CA PRO A 28 5.28 -9.64 15.08
C PRO A 28 5.45 -10.80 16.07
N ASP A 29 6.41 -11.71 15.87
CA ASP A 29 6.71 -12.81 16.80
C ASP A 29 7.62 -12.39 17.99
N GLY A 30 8.02 -11.12 18.06
CA GLY A 30 8.90 -10.58 19.10
C GLY A 30 10.37 -11.01 19.01
N GLN A 31 10.75 -11.80 17.99
CA GLN A 31 12.14 -12.22 17.82
C GLN A 31 13.03 -11.09 17.31
N ARG A 32 14.34 -11.21 17.57
CA ARG A 32 15.35 -10.24 17.14
C ARG A 32 16.47 -10.94 16.36
N PRO A 33 16.30 -11.19 15.05
CA PRO A 33 17.31 -11.89 14.28
C PRO A 33 18.61 -11.06 14.21
N ARG A 34 19.74 -11.69 14.53
CA ARG A 34 21.06 -11.02 14.60
C ARG A 34 21.05 -9.75 15.47
N ASP A 35 20.29 -9.76 16.57
CA ASP A 35 20.05 -8.64 17.48
C ASP A 35 19.34 -7.41 16.86
N ARG A 36 18.91 -7.53 15.60
CA ARG A 36 18.16 -6.50 14.87
C ARG A 36 16.67 -6.69 15.05
N GLU A 37 15.92 -5.65 14.72
CA GLU A 37 14.46 -5.68 14.85
C GLU A 37 13.81 -6.72 13.94
N SER A 38 14.32 -6.89 12.71
CA SER A 38 13.74 -7.77 11.69
C SER A 38 14.82 -8.27 10.73
N TRP A 39 14.52 -9.32 9.97
CA TRP A 39 15.40 -9.80 8.89
C TRP A 39 15.58 -8.73 7.83
N LEU A 40 14.52 -7.99 7.50
CA LEU A 40 14.61 -6.88 6.56
C LEU A 40 15.67 -5.85 6.99
N ILE A 41 15.62 -5.40 8.25
CA ILE A 41 16.61 -4.44 8.77
C ILE A 41 18.01 -5.03 8.72
N ALA A 42 18.17 -6.29 9.14
CA ALA A 42 19.48 -6.94 9.13
C ALA A 42 20.08 -7.03 7.71
N HIS A 43 19.27 -7.35 6.70
CA HIS A 43 19.75 -7.42 5.30
C HIS A 43 19.92 -6.05 4.63
N LEU A 44 19.14 -5.04 5.00
CA LEU A 44 19.39 -3.66 4.56
C LEU A 44 20.72 -3.14 5.09
N GLU A 45 21.09 -3.49 6.32
CA GLU A 45 22.41 -3.17 6.88
C GLU A 45 23.54 -3.95 6.17
N ASP A 46 23.34 -5.23 5.85
CA ASP A 46 24.31 -6.00 5.06
C ASP A 46 24.55 -5.35 3.69
N LEU A 47 23.46 -4.90 3.03
CA LEU A 47 23.52 -4.20 1.75
C LEU A 47 24.30 -2.89 1.87
N GLN A 48 24.03 -2.08 2.91
CA GLN A 48 24.75 -0.84 3.16
C GLN A 48 26.25 -1.08 3.41
N GLN A 49 26.59 -2.10 4.21
CA GLN A 49 27.98 -2.48 4.47
C GLN A 49 28.68 -2.95 3.20
N TYR A 50 28.00 -3.75 2.38
CA TYR A 50 28.52 -4.20 1.09
C TYR A 50 28.79 -3.01 0.16
N GLN A 51 27.85 -2.07 0.04
CA GLN A 51 28.00 -0.85 -0.74
C GLN A 51 29.17 0.01 -0.25
N ALA A 52 29.33 0.18 1.06
CA ALA A 52 30.44 0.93 1.63
C ALA A 52 31.80 0.29 1.32
N ALA A 53 31.86 -1.04 1.30
CA ALA A 53 33.09 -1.79 1.02
C ALA A 53 33.44 -1.86 -0.48
N HIS A 54 32.44 -1.94 -1.37
CA HIS A 54 32.64 -2.18 -2.81
C HIS A 54 32.33 -0.97 -3.70
N GLY A 55 31.85 0.14 -3.12
CA GLY A 55 31.46 1.36 -3.83
C GLY A 55 30.12 1.26 -4.58
N SER A 56 29.47 0.08 -4.59
CA SER A 56 28.16 -0.13 -5.20
C SER A 56 27.49 -1.40 -4.66
N ALA A 57 26.19 -1.58 -4.95
CA ALA A 57 25.47 -2.82 -4.62
C ALA A 57 25.70 -3.96 -5.63
N ARG A 58 26.50 -3.72 -6.68
CA ARG A 58 26.70 -4.71 -7.74
C ARG A 58 27.43 -5.92 -7.19
N GLY A 59 26.79 -7.09 -7.26
CA GLY A 59 27.32 -8.35 -6.72
C GLY A 59 26.80 -8.70 -5.33
N PHE A 60 26.03 -7.81 -4.69
CA PHE A 60 25.26 -8.18 -3.51
C PHE A 60 24.12 -9.13 -3.92
N VAL A 61 23.97 -10.23 -3.20
CA VAL A 61 22.99 -11.28 -3.47
C VAL A 61 22.47 -11.83 -2.15
N LEU A 62 21.14 -11.97 -2.06
CA LEU A 62 20.46 -12.71 -1.02
C LEU A 62 20.40 -14.18 -1.40
N SER A 63 20.77 -15.05 -0.45
CA SER A 63 20.64 -16.48 -0.65
C SER A 63 19.16 -16.91 -0.64
N ALA A 64 18.88 -18.13 -1.13
CA ALA A 64 17.55 -18.70 -1.06
C ALA A 64 17.01 -18.79 0.38
N ASP A 65 17.89 -19.00 1.37
CA ASP A 65 17.50 -19.04 2.78
C ASP A 65 17.16 -17.66 3.31
N ASP A 66 17.93 -16.62 2.93
CA ASP A 66 17.60 -15.22 3.27
C ASP A 66 16.23 -14.82 2.70
N CYS A 67 15.98 -15.14 1.43
CA CYS A 67 14.70 -14.88 0.78
C CYS A 67 13.56 -15.69 1.41
N ARG A 68 13.79 -16.92 1.86
CA ARG A 68 12.81 -17.70 2.64
C ARG A 68 12.47 -17.00 3.97
N LEU A 69 13.48 -16.59 4.74
CA LEU A 69 13.30 -15.92 6.03
C LEU A 69 12.56 -14.57 5.89
N LEU A 70 12.86 -13.81 4.83
CA LEU A 70 12.15 -12.57 4.50
C LEU A 70 10.68 -12.82 4.14
N ARG A 71 10.38 -13.88 3.38
CA ARG A 71 8.99 -14.27 3.05
C ARG A 71 8.19 -14.68 4.29
N GLU A 72 8.78 -15.51 5.15
CA GLU A 72 8.16 -15.93 6.41
C GLU A 72 7.86 -14.71 7.31
N GLU A 73 8.83 -13.78 7.41
CA GLU A 73 8.63 -12.53 8.15
C GLU A 73 7.52 -11.67 7.52
N ALA A 74 7.51 -11.49 6.20
CA ALA A 74 6.47 -10.72 5.50
C ALA A 74 5.05 -11.27 5.71
N ALA A 75 4.90 -12.60 5.80
CA ALA A 75 3.62 -13.23 6.13
C ALA A 75 3.13 -12.88 7.55
N GLN A 76 4.04 -12.79 8.52
CA GLN A 76 3.68 -12.35 9.87
C GLN A 76 3.18 -10.90 9.88
N TYR A 77 3.90 -9.99 9.22
CA TYR A 77 3.50 -8.59 9.10
C TYR A 77 2.15 -8.48 8.37
N PHE A 78 1.92 -9.30 7.33
CA PHE A 78 0.63 -9.38 6.63
C PHE A 78 -0.53 -9.68 7.58
N HIS A 79 -0.42 -10.73 8.39
CA HIS A 79 -1.47 -11.05 9.37
C HIS A 79 -1.69 -9.92 10.37
N ARG A 80 -0.61 -9.27 10.83
CA ARG A 80 -0.69 -8.16 11.78
C ARG A 80 -1.41 -6.95 11.19
N TYR A 81 -0.99 -6.46 10.03
CA TYR A 81 -1.59 -5.25 9.47
C TYR A 81 -3.01 -5.47 8.96
N VAL A 82 -3.36 -6.68 8.50
CA VAL A 82 -4.76 -7.00 8.14
C VAL A 82 -5.64 -6.85 9.38
N ALA A 83 -5.24 -7.41 10.52
CA ALA A 83 -6.00 -7.28 11.75
C ALA A 83 -6.02 -5.83 12.28
N MET A 84 -4.89 -5.11 12.21
CA MET A 84 -4.82 -3.70 12.60
C MET A 84 -5.74 -2.81 11.77
N PHE A 85 -5.89 -3.09 10.47
CA PHE A 85 -6.82 -2.37 9.59
C PHE A 85 -8.25 -2.49 10.11
N HIS A 86 -8.69 -3.69 10.49
CA HIS A 86 -10.03 -3.93 11.04
C HIS A 86 -10.23 -3.30 12.43
N LEU A 87 -9.14 -3.03 13.15
CA LEU A 87 -9.17 -2.35 14.45
C LEU A 87 -9.03 -0.82 14.33
N GLY A 88 -8.90 -0.28 13.12
CA GLY A 88 -8.73 1.17 12.89
C GLY A 88 -7.34 1.71 13.23
N HIS A 89 -6.35 0.84 13.42
CA HIS A 89 -4.96 1.21 13.70
C HIS A 89 -4.20 1.55 12.41
N PHE A 90 -4.71 2.51 11.65
CA PHE A 90 -4.28 2.76 10.28
C PHE A 90 -2.80 3.20 10.18
N SER A 91 -2.26 3.94 11.15
CA SER A 91 -0.84 4.30 11.17
C SER A 91 0.08 3.07 11.26
N ASP A 92 -0.32 2.06 12.03
CA ASP A 92 0.42 0.81 12.14
C ASP A 92 0.31 -0.02 10.86
N VAL A 93 -0.84 0.03 10.18
CA VAL A 93 -1.03 -0.60 8.86
C VAL A 93 -0.11 0.02 7.82
N VAL A 94 -0.04 1.36 7.75
CA VAL A 94 0.84 2.05 6.79
C VAL A 94 2.30 1.66 7.03
N ARG A 95 2.75 1.64 8.29
CA ARG A 95 4.12 1.22 8.65
C ARG A 95 4.42 -0.20 8.17
N ASP A 96 3.57 -1.15 8.51
CA ASP A 96 3.82 -2.57 8.23
C ASP A 96 3.64 -2.92 6.75
N ALA A 97 2.66 -2.33 6.06
CA ALA A 97 2.47 -2.53 4.63
C ALA A 97 3.63 -1.92 3.83
N SER A 98 4.12 -0.73 4.21
CA SER A 98 5.30 -0.11 3.59
C SER A 98 6.55 -0.96 3.81
N ARG A 99 6.76 -1.46 5.04
CA ARG A 99 7.82 -2.44 5.34
C ARG A 99 7.72 -3.67 4.44
N ASN A 100 6.51 -4.18 4.21
CA ASN A 100 6.34 -5.32 3.31
C ASN A 100 6.73 -4.97 1.88
N LEU A 101 6.36 -3.80 1.35
CA LEU A 101 6.80 -3.36 0.02
C LEU A 101 8.33 -3.26 -0.08
N ASP A 102 9.00 -2.74 0.95
CA ASP A 102 10.47 -2.72 1.02
C ASP A 102 11.07 -4.14 0.99
N CYS A 103 10.42 -5.08 1.66
CA CYS A 103 10.80 -6.50 1.63
C CYS A 103 10.63 -7.11 0.23
N ILE A 104 9.52 -6.81 -0.48
CA ILE A 104 9.33 -7.27 -1.87
C ILE A 104 10.43 -6.68 -2.75
N ASN A 105 10.68 -5.37 -2.64
CA ASN A 105 11.73 -4.70 -3.40
C ASN A 105 13.11 -5.33 -3.14
N LEU A 106 13.47 -5.60 -1.89
CA LEU A 106 14.76 -6.19 -1.56
C LEU A 106 14.94 -7.57 -2.21
N CYS A 107 13.94 -8.46 -2.09
CA CYS A 107 13.97 -9.77 -2.72
C CYS A 107 14.04 -9.67 -4.25
N GLN A 108 13.23 -8.81 -4.86
CA GLN A 108 13.19 -8.60 -6.31
C GLN A 108 14.56 -8.16 -6.87
N HIS A 109 15.25 -7.25 -6.17
CA HIS A 109 16.52 -6.70 -6.64
C HIS A 109 17.70 -7.64 -6.40
N TYR A 110 17.71 -8.35 -5.27
CA TYR A 110 18.91 -9.04 -4.80
C TYR A 110 18.77 -10.56 -4.65
N GLY A 111 17.60 -11.15 -4.91
CA GLY A 111 17.43 -12.60 -4.89
C GLY A 111 18.41 -13.31 -5.83
N ALA A 112 18.96 -14.45 -5.39
CA ALA A 112 19.92 -15.23 -6.17
C ALA A 112 19.31 -15.84 -7.44
N THR A 113 18.03 -16.20 -7.40
CA THR A 113 17.30 -16.86 -8.49
C THR A 113 16.07 -16.07 -8.90
N ASP A 114 15.54 -16.32 -10.10
CA ASP A 114 14.28 -15.72 -10.54
C ASP A 114 13.11 -16.15 -9.64
N GLU A 115 13.15 -17.38 -9.11
CA GLU A 115 12.15 -17.85 -8.13
C GLU A 115 12.17 -16.96 -6.87
N ASP A 116 13.36 -16.69 -6.31
CA ASP A 116 13.49 -15.84 -5.13
C ASP A 116 13.08 -14.39 -5.40
N ARG A 117 13.41 -13.86 -6.58
CA ARG A 117 13.06 -12.49 -6.98
C ARG A 117 11.58 -12.30 -7.20
N LEU A 118 10.89 -13.30 -7.75
CA LEU A 118 9.50 -13.21 -8.15
C LEU A 118 8.53 -13.76 -7.09
N ALA A 119 9.00 -14.47 -6.08
CA ALA A 119 8.13 -15.16 -5.13
C ALA A 119 7.15 -14.25 -4.37
N LEU A 120 7.51 -12.98 -4.12
CA LEU A 120 6.65 -12.02 -3.43
C LEU A 120 5.86 -11.10 -4.36
N GLU A 121 6.20 -11.04 -5.65
CA GLU A 121 5.56 -10.13 -6.62
C GLU A 121 4.04 -10.33 -6.73
N PRO A 122 3.47 -11.56 -6.70
CA PRO A 122 2.02 -11.75 -6.73
C PRO A 122 1.26 -11.05 -5.61
N PHE A 123 1.92 -10.75 -4.49
CA PHE A 123 1.29 -10.07 -3.34
C PHE A 123 1.37 -8.55 -3.43
N ARG A 124 2.27 -7.99 -4.26
CA ARG A 124 2.53 -6.54 -4.34
C ARG A 124 1.25 -5.70 -4.54
N PRO A 125 0.33 -6.04 -5.46
CA PRO A 125 -0.91 -5.27 -5.63
C PRO A 125 -1.76 -5.20 -4.35
N GLN A 126 -1.84 -6.31 -3.61
CA GLN A 126 -2.60 -6.38 -2.37
C GLN A 126 -1.96 -5.54 -1.27
N VAL A 127 -0.62 -5.52 -1.17
CA VAL A 127 0.09 -4.71 -0.18
C VAL A 127 -0.06 -3.22 -0.47
N ILE A 128 0.10 -2.80 -1.73
CA ILE A 128 -0.13 -1.40 -2.17
C ILE A 128 -1.55 -0.98 -1.79
N THR A 129 -2.54 -1.79 -2.17
CA THR A 129 -3.95 -1.52 -1.86
C THR A 129 -4.20 -1.36 -0.37
N MET A 130 -3.62 -2.21 0.48
CA MET A 130 -3.78 -2.10 1.92
C MET A 130 -3.16 -0.82 2.48
N ARG A 131 -1.95 -0.46 2.02
CA ARG A 131 -1.27 0.78 2.41
C ARG A 131 -2.12 2.00 2.02
N THR A 132 -2.53 2.08 0.77
CA THR A 132 -3.34 3.19 0.23
C THR A 132 -4.66 3.35 0.97
N ARG A 133 -5.36 2.24 1.26
CA ARG A 133 -6.59 2.29 2.05
C ARG A 133 -6.34 2.86 3.44
N ALA A 134 -5.28 2.42 4.12
CA ALA A 134 -4.96 2.92 5.45
C ALA A 134 -4.56 4.42 5.44
N GLU A 135 -3.79 4.86 4.44
CA GLU A 135 -3.45 6.28 4.26
C GLU A 135 -4.69 7.15 4.02
N ALA A 136 -5.60 6.66 3.18
CA ALA A 136 -6.86 7.36 2.91
C ALA A 136 -7.75 7.45 4.16
N GLU A 137 -7.84 6.39 4.97
CA GLU A 137 -8.58 6.40 6.24
C GLU A 137 -7.97 7.40 7.25
N LEU A 138 -6.64 7.50 7.34
CA LEU A 138 -5.96 8.51 8.17
C LEU A 138 -6.30 9.94 7.71
N ALA A 139 -6.32 10.18 6.40
CA ALA A 139 -6.68 11.47 5.85
C ALA A 139 -8.15 11.83 6.12
N VAL A 140 -9.06 10.85 6.00
CA VAL A 140 -10.48 11.02 6.35
C VAL A 140 -10.66 11.34 7.83
N ALA A 141 -10.00 10.59 8.72
CA ALA A 141 -10.02 10.84 10.17
C ALA A 141 -9.50 12.24 10.53
N SER A 142 -8.58 12.77 9.72
CA SER A 142 -8.02 14.12 9.86
C SER A 142 -8.88 15.22 9.18
N SER A 143 -10.11 14.89 8.75
CA SER A 143 -11.03 15.80 8.04
C SER A 143 -10.48 16.34 6.72
N GLN A 144 -9.68 15.54 6.00
CA GLN A 144 -9.05 15.89 4.72
C GLN A 144 -9.48 14.93 3.60
N PRO A 145 -10.77 14.89 3.21
CA PRO A 145 -11.27 13.95 2.21
C PRO A 145 -10.65 14.16 0.82
N SER A 146 -10.30 15.40 0.45
CA SER A 146 -9.60 15.68 -0.80
C SER A 146 -8.19 15.09 -0.81
N SER A 147 -7.52 15.03 0.35
CA SER A 147 -6.22 14.35 0.47
C SER A 147 -6.38 12.83 0.36
N ALA A 148 -7.45 12.27 0.93
CA ALA A 148 -7.75 10.84 0.81
C ALA A 148 -7.96 10.43 -0.66
N VAL A 149 -8.71 11.22 -1.44
CA VAL A 149 -8.88 10.99 -2.89
C VAL A 149 -7.55 11.03 -3.63
N LYS A 150 -6.66 11.99 -3.32
CA LYS A 150 -5.33 12.07 -3.93
C LYS A 150 -4.48 10.82 -3.64
N LEU A 151 -4.47 10.36 -2.40
CA LEU A 151 -3.75 9.14 -2.00
C LEU A 151 -4.29 7.90 -2.74
N ILE A 152 -5.61 7.80 -2.89
CA ILE A 152 -6.22 6.70 -3.65
C ILE A 152 -5.83 6.74 -5.13
N ASN A 153 -5.82 7.92 -5.75
CA ASN A 153 -5.39 8.07 -7.13
C ASN A 153 -3.91 7.70 -7.31
N GLN A 154 -3.04 8.09 -6.38
CA GLN A 154 -1.63 7.67 -6.39
C GLN A 154 -1.49 6.14 -6.27
N GLY A 155 -2.26 5.50 -5.38
CA GLY A 155 -2.27 4.05 -5.28
C GLY A 155 -2.78 3.35 -6.55
N LEU A 156 -3.76 3.96 -7.25
CA LEU A 156 -4.23 3.47 -8.55
C LEU A 156 -3.15 3.60 -9.64
N GLU A 157 -2.42 4.71 -9.68
CA GLU A 157 -1.27 4.92 -10.58
C GLU A 157 -0.16 3.87 -10.31
N GLU A 158 0.17 3.62 -9.04
CA GLU A 158 1.13 2.58 -8.68
C GLU A 158 0.69 1.16 -9.11
N LEU A 159 -0.62 0.87 -9.03
CA LEU A 159 -1.16 -0.40 -9.52
C LEU A 159 -1.13 -0.50 -11.05
N GLU A 160 -1.36 0.61 -11.74
CA GLU A 160 -1.30 0.69 -13.21
C GLU A 160 0.13 0.44 -13.71
N ASP A 161 1.14 0.93 -13.00
CA ASP A 161 2.55 0.74 -13.33
C ASP A 161 3.01 -0.72 -13.22
N ILE A 162 2.42 -1.51 -12.31
CA ILE A 162 2.86 -2.90 -12.04
C ILE A 162 1.97 -3.96 -12.68
N LEU A 163 0.73 -3.64 -13.03
CA LEU A 163 -0.22 -4.59 -13.61
C LEU A 163 -0.30 -4.41 -15.14
N PRO A 164 -0.31 -5.50 -15.92
CA PRO A 164 -0.68 -5.41 -17.33
C PRO A 164 -2.07 -4.77 -17.49
N PRO A 165 -2.34 -3.98 -18.56
CA PRO A 165 -3.61 -3.26 -18.72
C PRO A 165 -4.86 -4.15 -18.60
N GLU A 166 -4.81 -5.37 -19.14
CA GLU A 166 -5.91 -6.34 -19.05
C GLU A 166 -6.17 -6.81 -17.61
N HIS A 167 -5.11 -6.98 -16.82
CA HIS A 167 -5.20 -7.38 -15.42
C HIS A 167 -5.57 -6.20 -14.51
N PHE A 168 -5.15 -4.99 -14.84
CA PHE A 168 -5.49 -3.78 -14.09
C PHE A 168 -7.01 -3.57 -14.04
N GLU A 169 -7.69 -3.64 -15.19
CA GLU A 169 -9.15 -3.44 -15.25
C GLU A 169 -9.94 -4.56 -14.55
N GLN A 170 -9.38 -5.77 -14.46
CA GLN A 170 -10.02 -6.92 -13.82
C GLN A 170 -9.62 -7.11 -12.35
N SER A 171 -8.68 -6.29 -11.85
CA SER A 171 -8.12 -6.45 -10.52
C SER A 171 -9.13 -6.07 -9.44
N ASN A 172 -9.22 -6.93 -8.42
CA ASN A 172 -10.03 -6.66 -7.23
C ASN A 172 -9.48 -5.45 -6.46
N GLU A 173 -8.17 -5.30 -6.41
CA GLU A 173 -7.44 -4.19 -5.81
C GLU A 173 -7.86 -2.85 -6.42
N VAL A 174 -7.82 -2.76 -7.75
CA VAL A 174 -8.24 -1.57 -8.50
C VAL A 174 -9.72 -1.27 -8.27
N SER A 175 -10.57 -2.30 -8.32
CA SER A 175 -12.01 -2.17 -8.07
C SER A 175 -12.30 -1.64 -6.66
N LEU A 176 -11.57 -2.13 -5.64
CA LEU A 176 -11.69 -1.67 -4.25
C LEU A 176 -11.28 -0.21 -4.10
N LEU A 177 -10.15 0.20 -4.67
CA LEU A 177 -9.68 1.58 -4.59
C LEU A 177 -10.61 2.55 -5.32
N ARG A 178 -11.07 2.20 -6.53
CA ARG A 178 -12.08 2.99 -7.27
C ARG A 178 -13.36 3.15 -6.45
N GLY A 179 -13.87 2.06 -5.87
CA GLY A 179 -15.05 2.10 -5.01
C GLY A 179 -14.87 2.99 -3.78
N MET A 180 -13.71 2.92 -3.12
CA MET A 180 -13.39 3.79 -1.98
C MET A 180 -13.33 5.27 -2.37
N ARG A 181 -12.69 5.59 -3.50
CA ARG A 181 -12.62 6.95 -4.03
C ARG A 181 -14.03 7.50 -4.29
N ASP A 182 -14.88 6.73 -4.97
CA ASP A 182 -16.23 7.16 -5.36
C ASP A 182 -17.16 7.42 -4.16
N LEU A 183 -16.86 6.84 -2.99
CA LEU A 183 -17.54 7.14 -1.72
C LEU A 183 -17.06 8.44 -1.07
N LEU A 184 -15.81 8.83 -1.30
CA LEU A 184 -15.19 10.03 -0.72
C LEU A 184 -15.41 11.28 -1.57
N VAL A 185 -15.59 11.10 -2.87
CA VAL A 185 -16.02 12.17 -3.77
C VAL A 185 -17.45 12.57 -3.39
N PRO A 186 -17.68 13.84 -3.00
CA PRO A 186 -19.02 14.32 -2.76
C PRO A 186 -19.86 14.09 -4.01
N LYS A 187 -20.91 13.26 -3.92
CA LYS A 187 -21.89 13.15 -5.00
C LYS A 187 -22.59 14.49 -5.10
N LEU A 188 -22.13 15.32 -6.04
CA LEU A 188 -22.84 16.52 -6.44
C LEU A 188 -24.29 16.12 -6.76
N PRO A 189 -25.29 16.93 -6.38
CA PRO A 189 -26.61 16.77 -6.93
C PRO A 189 -26.46 16.71 -8.45
N SER A 190 -26.99 15.66 -9.08
CA SER A 190 -26.84 15.39 -10.51
C SER A 190 -27.13 16.61 -11.39
N SER A 191 -27.92 17.56 -10.90
CA SER A 191 -28.22 18.83 -11.52
C SER A 191 -27.00 19.73 -11.78
N GLN A 192 -26.03 19.85 -10.87
CA GLN A 192 -24.91 20.80 -11.02
C GLN A 192 -23.86 20.32 -12.02
N ARG A 193 -23.56 19.01 -12.03
CA ARG A 193 -22.66 18.42 -13.02
C ARG A 193 -23.31 18.41 -14.40
N ALA A 194 -24.59 18.00 -14.49
CA ALA A 194 -25.33 18.03 -15.75
C ALA A 194 -25.42 19.45 -16.32
N GLU A 195 -25.55 20.49 -15.48
CA GLU A 195 -25.52 21.88 -15.92
C GLU A 195 -24.18 22.30 -16.51
N LEU A 196 -23.06 21.87 -15.90
CA LEU A 196 -21.71 22.16 -16.44
C LEU A 196 -21.43 21.40 -17.74
N GLU A 197 -21.84 20.14 -17.85
CA GLU A 197 -21.73 19.34 -19.07
C GLU A 197 -22.58 19.93 -20.20
N ASP A 198 -23.81 20.36 -19.91
CA ASP A 198 -24.67 21.04 -20.88
C ASP A 198 -24.11 22.40 -21.31
N ARG A 199 -23.54 23.18 -20.38
CA ARG A 199 -22.84 24.43 -20.69
C ARG A 199 -21.59 24.21 -21.56
N LEU A 200 -20.84 23.13 -21.31
CA LEU A 200 -19.70 22.75 -22.13
C LEU A 200 -20.16 22.39 -23.55
N GLN A 201 -21.22 21.60 -23.69
CA GLN A 201 -21.75 21.23 -24.99
C GLN A 201 -22.21 22.46 -25.79
N ARG A 202 -22.94 23.39 -25.16
CA ARG A 202 -23.32 24.66 -25.80
C ARG A 202 -22.11 25.50 -26.20
N ALA A 203 -21.05 25.51 -25.40
CA ALA A 203 -19.82 26.24 -25.73
C ALA A 203 -19.12 25.63 -26.96
N LEU A 204 -19.13 24.31 -27.11
CA LEU A 204 -18.63 23.62 -28.30
C LEU A 204 -19.50 23.89 -29.53
N ASP A 205 -20.83 23.83 -29.38
CA ASP A 205 -21.79 24.08 -30.47
C ASP A 205 -21.74 25.53 -30.98
N THR A 206 -21.33 26.47 -30.11
CA THR A 206 -21.15 27.89 -30.46
C THR A 206 -19.70 28.24 -30.80
N GLU A 207 -18.83 27.25 -30.94
CA GLU A 207 -17.39 27.40 -31.25
C GLU A 207 -16.64 28.32 -30.27
N ASN A 208 -17.14 28.46 -29.03
CA ASN A 208 -16.46 29.18 -27.96
C ASN A 208 -15.45 28.27 -27.26
N TYR A 209 -14.34 28.01 -27.96
CA TYR A 209 -13.31 27.07 -27.51
C TYR A 209 -12.60 27.50 -26.22
N GLU A 210 -12.52 28.80 -25.95
CA GLU A 210 -11.94 29.33 -24.71
C GLU A 210 -12.82 28.97 -23.50
N LEU A 211 -14.13 29.22 -23.59
CA LEU A 211 -15.06 28.81 -22.55
C LEU A 211 -15.13 27.28 -22.42
N ALA A 212 -15.06 26.54 -23.53
CA ALA A 212 -15.02 25.09 -23.50
C ALA A 212 -13.76 24.54 -22.80
N ALA A 213 -12.61 25.19 -22.96
CA ALA A 213 -11.38 24.83 -22.26
C ALA A 213 -11.51 25.08 -20.75
N ILE A 214 -12.03 26.24 -20.34
CA ILE A 214 -12.28 26.58 -18.94
C ILE A 214 -13.25 25.59 -18.30
N LEU A 215 -14.39 25.31 -18.95
CA LEU A 215 -15.40 24.38 -18.44
C LEU A 215 -14.88 22.94 -18.37
N ARG A 216 -13.99 22.53 -19.29
CA ARG A 216 -13.29 21.24 -19.21
C ARG A 216 -12.33 21.18 -18.03
N ASP A 217 -11.59 22.25 -17.79
CA ASP A 217 -10.68 22.32 -16.65
C ASP A 217 -11.45 22.38 -15.34
N GLU A 218 -12.58 23.08 -15.27
CA GLU A 218 -13.50 23.04 -14.12
C GLU A 218 -14.04 21.62 -13.90
N LEU A 219 -14.52 20.93 -14.95
CA LEU A 219 -14.97 19.53 -14.86
C LEU A 219 -13.86 18.55 -14.48
N ARG A 220 -12.60 18.84 -14.81
CA ARG A 220 -11.42 18.04 -14.42
C ARG A 220 -10.92 18.35 -13.01
N GLN A 221 -11.08 19.58 -12.55
CA GLN A 221 -10.73 20.03 -11.19
C GLN A 221 -11.84 19.71 -10.19
N MET A 222 -13.03 19.33 -10.68
CA MET A 222 -14.09 18.79 -9.86
C MET A 222 -13.73 17.38 -9.35
N PRO A 223 -13.98 17.09 -8.06
CA PRO A 223 -13.71 15.79 -7.47
C PRO A 223 -14.57 14.68 -8.08
#